data_AF-A0A319BDF0-F1
#
_entry.id   AF-A0A319BDF0-F1
#
_cell.length_a   1.000
_cell.length_b   1.000
_cell.length_c   1.000
_cell.angle_alpha   90.00
_cell.angle_beta   90.00
_cell.angle_gamma   90.00
#
_symmetry.space_group_name_H-M   'P 1'
#
loop_
_entity.id
_entity.type
_entity.pdbx_description
1 polymer ?
#
loop_
_entity_poly.entity_id
_entity_poly.type
_entity_poly.pdbx_seq_one_letter_code
_entity_poly.pdbx_strand_id
1 'polypeptide(L)'
;MASPFLRDEASSHTKGVEASPPDASPKHQKASFEINVQATHKPWDIIVKYQTSTNGAESSWWRNIGPLLGRLLQITGYSVPMQFEYLLFARNHIVPALGPYPQRWPSVMTYTDLPIEMSVNFQDHHASTVRVGIEPICEFAGTSNDRFNQTATERLVGRLSTLGGLDRMLYHHFVRDFGITEMETLKVKQGEFKRDSVQSMYNIGFTFERVGAASVDTKGYVFLRLKEKASGMPMQRLLRDSLNQLNVTAERRDSEAVQKVIEYMEEGGGFNEYTYLAWDFVDSVKSRIKVYGVLGDLRMEKVKEVWTMGGRLKDSATTQGLELVRRLWELLEGNGQQGQHPSKAPILMWNYEIRPGRDEPIPKLYLPLLGRNDMFVAKTLARFFDSLGWADEARSYVANVQYLFPDEDLEQSARLHSWVSLAYTSQAGVYVSVYYHSSLA
;
A
#
# COMPACT_ATOMS: atom_id res chain seq x y z
N MET A 1 2.73 61.13 21.48
CA MET A 1 2.57 62.46 20.86
C MET A 1 3.95 62.94 20.43
N ALA A 2 4.01 63.63 19.29
CA ALA A 2 5.15 64.33 18.69
C ALA A 2 6.22 63.48 17.95
N SER A 3 5.96 63.29 16.65
CA SER A 3 6.92 63.52 15.54
C SER A 3 7.19 65.05 15.43
N PRO A 4 7.87 65.68 14.43
CA PRO A 4 8.70 65.21 13.28
C PRO A 4 9.93 66.14 13.01
N PHE A 5 10.68 65.93 11.91
CA PHE A 5 11.29 66.95 11.00
C PHE A 5 11.97 66.17 9.83
N LEU A 6 11.37 66.03 8.63
CA LEU A 6 11.30 66.92 7.43
C LEU A 6 12.68 67.25 6.81
N ARG A 7 13.00 66.68 5.62
CA ARG A 7 13.00 67.28 4.23
C ARG A 7 14.29 68.06 3.94
N ASP A 8 14.88 68.19 2.74
CA ASP A 8 14.76 67.78 1.32
C ASP A 8 16.23 67.94 0.77
N GLU A 9 16.73 67.47 -0.37
CA GLU A 9 16.37 67.81 -1.76
C GLU A 9 17.07 66.88 -2.77
N ALA A 10 16.49 66.89 -3.96
CA ALA A 10 16.80 66.11 -5.15
C ALA A 10 18.13 66.47 -5.85
N SER A 11 18.66 65.50 -6.58
CA SER A 11 19.22 65.74 -7.91
C SER A 11 18.99 64.51 -8.78
N SER A 12 18.22 64.72 -9.84
CA SER A 12 17.88 63.77 -10.89
C SER A 12 19.09 63.42 -11.74
N HIS A 13 19.17 62.18 -12.23
CA HIS A 13 19.60 61.88 -13.60
C HIS A 13 19.07 60.50 -14.03
N THR A 14 18.12 60.57 -14.95
CA THR A 14 17.52 59.48 -15.74
C THR A 14 18.53 58.89 -16.71
N LYS A 15 18.66 57.56 -16.73
CA LYS A 15 19.08 56.82 -17.93
C LYS A 15 18.29 55.52 -18.05
N GLY A 16 17.52 55.46 -19.15
CA GLY A 16 17.45 54.34 -20.08
C GLY A 16 17.13 52.96 -19.53
N VAL A 17 15.85 52.60 -19.64
CA VAL A 17 15.33 51.23 -19.58
C VAL A 17 15.75 50.51 -20.87
N GLU A 18 16.57 49.47 -20.75
CA GLU A 18 16.66 48.39 -21.73
C GLU A 18 15.96 47.16 -21.14
N ALA A 19 14.89 46.75 -21.80
CA ALA A 19 14.09 45.60 -21.41
C ALA A 19 14.79 44.31 -21.84
N SER A 20 15.26 43.53 -20.87
CA SER A 20 15.65 42.13 -21.07
C SER A 20 14.40 41.25 -21.28
N PRO A 21 14.46 40.21 -22.14
CA PRO A 21 13.32 39.34 -22.41
C PRO A 21 12.94 38.51 -21.17
N PRO A 22 11.68 38.03 -21.06
CA PRO A 22 11.27 37.21 -19.93
C PRO A 22 12.04 35.89 -19.92
N ASP A 23 12.66 35.65 -18.77
CA ASP A 23 13.41 34.44 -18.43
C ASP A 23 12.53 33.21 -18.68
N ALA A 24 13.01 32.32 -19.54
CA ALA A 24 12.32 31.09 -19.87
C ALA A 24 12.34 30.16 -18.65
N SER A 25 11.16 29.89 -18.10
CA SER A 25 10.96 28.88 -17.05
C SER A 25 11.72 27.60 -17.38
N PRO A 26 12.45 27.00 -16.42
CA PRO A 26 13.18 25.78 -16.70
C PRO A 26 12.17 24.67 -16.99
N LYS A 27 12.07 24.30 -18.26
CA LYS A 27 11.44 23.05 -18.68
C LYS A 27 12.20 21.95 -17.95
N HIS A 28 11.55 21.30 -16.99
CA HIS A 28 12.00 20.02 -16.45
C HIS A 28 12.03 19.02 -17.61
N GLN A 29 13.15 18.94 -18.32
CA GLN A 29 13.51 17.77 -19.10
C GLN A 29 13.75 16.65 -18.10
N LYS A 30 12.71 15.87 -17.82
CA LYS A 30 12.91 14.49 -17.37
C LYS A 30 13.76 13.83 -18.44
N ALA A 31 15.01 13.54 -18.11
CA ALA A 31 15.88 12.77 -18.98
C ALA A 31 15.18 11.44 -19.27
N SER A 32 14.85 11.22 -20.54
CA SER A 32 14.42 9.92 -21.04
C SER A 32 15.60 8.96 -20.82
N PHE A 33 15.54 8.18 -19.75
CA PHE A 33 16.43 7.05 -19.58
C PHE A 33 15.96 5.98 -20.56
N GLU A 34 16.61 5.92 -21.72
CA GLU A 34 16.64 4.68 -22.49
C GLU A 34 17.12 3.58 -21.54
N ILE A 35 16.20 2.69 -21.17
CA ILE A 35 16.51 1.50 -20.39
C ILE A 35 17.41 0.65 -21.29
N ASN A 36 18.72 0.73 -21.07
CA ASN A 36 19.63 -0.26 -21.60
C ASN A 36 19.27 -1.58 -20.91
N VAL A 37 18.54 -2.45 -21.62
CA VAL A 37 17.93 -3.70 -21.14
C VAL A 37 18.99 -4.75 -20.70
N GLN A 38 20.27 -4.38 -20.63
CA GLN A 38 21.33 -5.16 -20.00
C GLN A 38 21.82 -4.48 -18.71
N ALA A 39 21.02 -4.54 -17.65
CA ALA A 39 21.58 -4.42 -16.31
C ALA A 39 22.49 -5.65 -16.06
N THR A 40 23.78 -5.50 -16.34
CA THR A 40 24.81 -6.56 -16.18
C THR A 40 24.99 -6.99 -14.73
N HIS A 41 24.50 -6.19 -13.77
CA HIS A 41 24.53 -6.52 -12.36
C HIS A 41 23.16 -7.03 -11.92
N LYS A 42 23.17 -8.18 -11.24
CA LYS A 42 22.02 -8.74 -10.51
C LYS A 42 22.30 -8.61 -9.01
N PRO A 43 22.03 -7.43 -8.39
CA PRO A 43 22.35 -7.22 -6.98
C PRO A 43 21.81 -8.30 -6.05
N TRP A 44 20.63 -8.85 -6.36
CA TRP A 44 20.01 -9.92 -5.58
C TRP A 44 20.79 -11.25 -5.61
N ASP A 45 21.55 -11.53 -6.66
CA ASP A 45 22.46 -12.68 -6.72
C ASP A 45 23.78 -12.38 -5.98
N ILE A 46 24.24 -11.13 -6.07
CA ILE A 46 25.50 -10.69 -5.46
C ILE A 46 25.43 -10.77 -3.93
N ILE A 47 24.35 -10.27 -3.31
CA ILE A 47 24.27 -10.20 -1.83
C ILE A 47 24.22 -11.58 -1.17
N VAL A 48 23.85 -12.63 -1.90
CA VAL A 48 23.79 -14.02 -1.38
C VAL A 48 24.96 -14.88 -1.85
N LYS A 49 25.89 -14.33 -2.64
CA LYS A 49 27.08 -15.05 -3.08
C LYS A 49 27.96 -15.50 -1.90
N TYR A 50 28.02 -14.69 -0.86
CA TYR A 50 28.83 -14.92 0.33
C TYR A 50 27.92 -15.10 1.56
N GLN A 51 27.19 -16.21 1.60
CA GLN A 51 26.18 -16.46 2.63
C GLN A 51 26.79 -16.43 4.05
N THR A 52 26.11 -15.73 4.96
CA THR A 52 26.47 -15.65 6.38
C THR A 52 25.53 -16.47 7.29
N SER A 53 24.47 -17.06 6.73
CA SER A 53 23.47 -17.85 7.45
C SER A 53 23.17 -19.15 6.70
N THR A 54 22.96 -20.25 7.45
CA THR A 54 22.63 -21.59 6.94
C THR A 54 21.13 -21.90 6.97
N ASN A 55 20.26 -20.91 7.22
CA ASN A 55 18.83 -21.14 7.27
C ASN A 55 18.26 -21.49 5.87
N GLY A 56 17.87 -22.75 5.71
CA GLY A 56 17.33 -23.28 4.45
C GLY A 56 15.99 -22.67 4.05
N ALA A 57 15.15 -22.28 5.03
CA ALA A 57 13.87 -21.64 4.74
C ALA A 57 14.07 -20.22 4.19
N GLU A 58 14.92 -19.41 4.84
CA GLU A 58 15.28 -18.08 4.35
C GLU A 58 15.92 -18.13 2.95
N SER A 59 16.78 -19.13 2.71
CA SER A 59 17.41 -19.33 1.40
C SER A 59 16.40 -19.67 0.31
N SER A 60 15.37 -20.45 0.66
CA SER A 60 14.30 -20.82 -0.27
C SER A 60 13.37 -19.64 -0.55
N TRP A 61 13.00 -18.88 0.49
CA TRP A 61 12.27 -17.62 0.33
C TRP A 61 13.02 -16.65 -0.59
N TRP A 62 14.30 -16.41 -0.30
CA TRP A 62 15.11 -15.47 -1.10
C TRP A 62 15.14 -15.83 -2.58
N ARG A 63 15.27 -17.12 -2.90
CA ARG A 63 15.28 -17.60 -4.29
C ARG A 63 14.02 -17.19 -5.05
N ASN A 64 12.86 -17.20 -4.37
CA ASN A 64 11.57 -16.92 -5.00
C ASN A 64 11.22 -15.43 -5.03
N ILE A 65 11.69 -14.64 -4.06
CA ILE A 65 11.26 -13.24 -3.89
C ILE A 65 12.36 -12.22 -4.21
N GLY A 66 13.63 -12.57 -3.98
CA GLY A 66 14.77 -11.67 -4.11
C GLY A 66 14.96 -11.15 -5.54
N PRO A 67 14.96 -12.02 -6.57
CA PRO A 67 15.05 -11.59 -7.95
C PRO A 67 13.90 -10.68 -8.37
N LEU A 68 12.66 -11.01 -7.99
CA LEU A 68 11.49 -10.18 -8.31
C LEU A 68 11.62 -8.78 -7.69
N LEU A 69 11.98 -8.70 -6.40
CA LEU A 69 12.18 -7.41 -5.72
C LEU A 69 13.29 -6.59 -6.39
N GLY A 70 14.40 -7.23 -6.74
CA GLY A 70 15.51 -6.59 -7.42
C GLY A 70 15.12 -6.02 -8.78
N ARG A 71 14.35 -6.78 -9.57
CA ARG A 71 13.82 -6.31 -10.86
C ARG A 71 12.82 -5.17 -10.68
N LEU A 72 11.96 -5.20 -9.66
CA LEU A 72 11.05 -4.10 -9.32
C LEU A 72 11.82 -2.80 -9.04
N LEU A 73 12.91 -2.88 -8.27
CA LEU A 73 13.78 -1.73 -8.01
C LEU A 73 14.47 -1.23 -9.29
N GLN A 74 14.83 -2.12 -10.20
CA GLN A 74 15.46 -1.76 -11.49
C GLN A 74 14.49 -1.07 -12.46
N ILE A 75 13.33 -1.66 -12.75
CA ILE A 75 12.30 -1.00 -13.60
C ILE A 75 11.75 0.27 -12.93
N THR A 76 11.88 0.30 -11.60
CA THR A 76 11.83 1.45 -10.71
C THR A 76 12.58 2.69 -11.14
N GLY A 77 13.77 2.41 -11.68
CA GLY A 77 14.91 3.30 -11.86
C GLY A 77 15.74 3.54 -10.59
N TYR A 78 15.68 2.70 -9.54
CA TYR A 78 16.40 2.97 -8.28
C TYR A 78 17.91 2.96 -8.55
N SER A 79 18.67 3.83 -7.89
CA SER A 79 20.13 3.81 -8.04
C SER A 79 20.72 2.48 -7.57
N VAL A 80 21.85 2.06 -8.13
CA VAL A 80 22.50 0.80 -7.71
C VAL A 80 22.77 0.74 -6.21
N PRO A 81 23.26 1.80 -5.53
CA PRO A 81 23.38 1.80 -4.08
C PRO A 81 22.05 1.56 -3.34
N MET A 82 20.97 2.24 -3.76
CA MET A 82 19.64 2.02 -3.18
C MET A 82 19.13 0.60 -3.42
N GLN A 83 19.42 0.00 -4.59
CA GLN A 83 19.08 -1.39 -4.87
C GLN A 83 19.72 -2.32 -3.85
N PHE A 84 21.03 -2.17 -3.59
CA PHE A 84 21.72 -2.96 -2.57
C PHE A 84 21.15 -2.74 -1.17
N GLU A 85 20.90 -1.49 -0.79
CA GLU A 85 20.39 -1.15 0.53
C GLU A 85 19.03 -1.79 0.82
N TYR A 86 18.06 -1.65 -0.10
CA TYR A 86 16.74 -2.24 0.07
C TYR A 86 16.73 -3.76 -0.03
N LEU A 87 17.62 -4.35 -0.84
CA LEU A 87 17.76 -5.80 -0.90
C LEU A 87 18.41 -6.36 0.38
N LEU A 88 19.37 -5.65 0.99
CA LEU A 88 19.92 -6.00 2.30
C LEU A 88 18.87 -5.87 3.40
N PHE A 89 18.06 -4.80 3.38
CA PHE A 89 16.92 -4.65 4.30
C PHE A 89 15.97 -5.83 4.17
N ALA A 90 15.57 -6.18 2.94
CA ALA A 90 14.71 -7.32 2.69
C ALA A 90 15.32 -8.63 3.19
N ARG A 91 16.61 -8.88 2.90
CA ARG A 91 17.31 -10.10 3.31
C ARG A 91 17.43 -10.26 4.82
N ASN A 92 17.58 -9.16 5.56
CA ASN A 92 17.86 -9.16 7.00
C ASN A 92 16.61 -8.98 7.88
N HIS A 93 15.55 -8.35 7.37
CA HIS A 93 14.37 -8.02 8.17
C HIS A 93 13.06 -8.61 7.63
N ILE A 94 12.88 -8.65 6.31
CA ILE A 94 11.66 -9.19 5.68
C ILE A 94 11.75 -10.72 5.60
N VAL A 95 12.80 -11.26 4.99
CA VAL A 95 12.96 -12.71 4.75
C VAL A 95 12.88 -13.54 6.05
N PRO A 96 13.55 -13.18 7.15
CA PRO A 96 13.44 -13.94 8.40
C PRO A 96 12.05 -13.85 9.04
N ALA A 97 11.24 -12.85 8.67
CA ALA A 97 9.87 -12.69 9.16
C ALA A 97 8.84 -13.47 8.32
N LEU A 98 9.21 -14.07 7.18
CA LEU A 98 8.29 -14.90 6.39
C LEU A 98 8.08 -16.31 6.98
N GLY A 99 8.88 -16.68 7.98
CA GLY A 99 8.73 -17.94 8.69
C GLY A 99 9.14 -19.18 7.88
N PRO A 100 8.62 -20.37 8.25
CA PRO A 100 8.97 -21.64 7.60
C PRO A 100 8.67 -21.66 6.10
N TYR A 101 9.48 -22.44 5.35
CA TYR A 101 9.27 -22.71 3.92
C TYR A 101 9.19 -24.22 3.66
N PRO A 102 8.22 -24.72 2.86
CA PRO A 102 7.06 -24.00 2.34
C PRO A 102 6.19 -23.43 3.46
N GLN A 103 5.48 -22.34 3.19
CA GLN A 103 4.60 -21.70 4.17
C GLN A 103 3.48 -22.65 4.61
N ARG A 104 3.09 -22.55 5.89
CA ARG A 104 2.03 -23.39 6.49
C ARG A 104 0.85 -22.57 6.98
N TRP A 105 1.07 -21.30 7.29
CA TRP A 105 0.05 -20.37 7.74
C TRP A 105 -0.70 -19.79 6.53
N PRO A 106 -2.03 -19.92 6.46
CA PRO A 106 -2.82 -19.42 5.34
C PRO A 106 -3.03 -17.90 5.47
N SER A 107 -2.03 -17.12 5.05
CA SER A 107 -2.07 -15.67 5.12
C SER A 107 -3.21 -15.11 4.28
N VAL A 108 -4.09 -14.31 4.89
CA VAL A 108 -5.21 -13.66 4.17
C VAL A 108 -4.77 -12.47 3.32
N MET A 109 -3.49 -12.10 3.37
CA MET A 109 -2.96 -10.99 2.61
C MET A 109 -3.00 -11.24 1.10
N THR A 110 -2.90 -12.50 0.66
CA THR A 110 -2.90 -12.85 -0.76
C THR A 110 -3.86 -14.01 -1.05
N TYR A 111 -4.34 -14.09 -2.28
CA TYR A 111 -5.22 -15.19 -2.71
C TYR A 111 -4.53 -16.57 -2.76
N THR A 112 -3.21 -16.59 -2.70
CA THR A 112 -2.36 -17.79 -2.78
C THR A 112 -1.77 -18.17 -1.42
N ASP A 113 -2.34 -17.65 -0.33
CA ASP A 113 -1.90 -17.91 1.06
C ASP A 113 -0.46 -17.50 1.36
N LEU A 114 0.17 -16.73 0.46
CA LEU A 114 1.53 -16.24 0.65
C LEU A 114 1.54 -15.11 1.70
N PRO A 115 2.56 -15.09 2.57
CA PRO A 115 2.73 -14.03 3.57
C PRO A 115 3.51 -12.83 3.04
N ILE A 116 3.57 -12.64 1.71
CA ILE A 116 4.26 -11.53 1.06
C ILE A 116 3.50 -11.04 -0.16
N GLU A 117 3.39 -9.72 -0.32
CA GLU A 117 2.86 -9.05 -1.52
C GLU A 117 3.72 -7.82 -1.86
N MET A 118 4.11 -7.69 -3.12
CA MET A 118 4.92 -6.61 -3.66
C MET A 118 4.06 -5.77 -4.59
N SER A 119 4.25 -4.47 -4.54
CA SER A 119 3.54 -3.53 -5.41
C SER A 119 4.43 -2.40 -5.87
N VAL A 120 4.07 -1.82 -7.01
CA VAL A 120 4.61 -0.54 -7.47
C VAL A 120 3.53 0.50 -7.34
N ASN A 121 3.90 1.65 -6.78
CA ASN A 121 3.03 2.80 -6.72
C ASN A 121 3.51 3.88 -7.68
N PHE A 122 2.79 4.01 -8.79
CA PHE A 122 2.92 5.05 -9.79
C PHE A 122 2.20 6.31 -9.29
N GLN A 123 2.86 7.46 -9.46
CA GLN A 123 2.36 8.73 -8.98
C GLN A 123 2.51 9.79 -10.06
N ASP A 124 1.55 10.70 -10.09
CA ASP A 124 1.65 11.85 -10.96
C ASP A 124 2.82 12.74 -10.55
N HIS A 125 3.61 13.23 -11.50
CA HIS A 125 4.76 14.12 -11.29
C HIS A 125 5.85 13.67 -10.30
N HIS A 126 5.71 12.49 -9.68
CA HIS A 126 6.62 11.95 -8.69
C HIS A 126 7.24 10.64 -9.16
N ALA A 127 8.24 10.19 -8.43
CA ALA A 127 9.00 9.00 -8.76
C ALA A 127 8.26 7.75 -8.24
N SER A 128 8.11 6.72 -9.09
CA SER A 128 7.45 5.47 -8.71
C SER A 128 8.19 4.75 -7.59
N THR A 129 7.45 4.22 -6.61
CA THR A 129 8.04 3.58 -5.42
C THR A 129 7.66 2.11 -5.32
N VAL A 130 8.63 1.24 -4.98
CA VAL A 130 8.39 -0.16 -4.63
C VAL A 130 7.89 -0.28 -3.19
N ARG A 131 6.94 -1.19 -2.97
CA ARG A 131 6.42 -1.55 -1.65
C ARG A 131 6.41 -3.05 -1.45
N VAL A 132 6.62 -3.48 -0.21
CA VAL A 132 6.52 -4.87 0.22
C VAL A 132 5.63 -4.94 1.46
N GLY A 133 4.49 -5.64 1.37
CA GLY A 133 3.68 -6.05 2.50
C GLY A 133 4.02 -7.47 2.91
N ILE A 134 4.05 -7.74 4.22
CA ILE A 134 4.19 -9.08 4.78
C ILE A 134 3.19 -9.34 5.89
N GLU A 135 2.78 -10.59 6.04
CA GLU A 135 2.30 -11.11 7.33
C GLU A 135 3.49 -11.77 8.03
N PRO A 136 4.03 -11.18 9.12
CA PRO A 136 5.11 -11.82 9.86
C PRO A 136 4.65 -13.16 10.42
N ILE A 137 5.42 -14.22 10.19
CA ILE A 137 5.15 -15.58 10.66
C ILE A 137 6.40 -16.12 11.37
N CYS A 138 6.17 -16.89 12.43
CA CYS A 138 7.20 -17.67 13.10
C CYS A 138 6.81 -19.15 13.19
N GLU A 139 7.73 -19.97 13.69
CA GLU A 139 7.57 -21.40 13.91
C GLU A 139 6.40 -21.79 14.83
N PHE A 140 5.90 -20.84 15.65
CA PHE A 140 4.80 -21.07 16.58
C PHE A 140 3.42 -20.75 16.00
N ALA A 141 3.34 -20.11 14.83
CA ALA A 141 2.06 -19.67 14.24
C ALA A 141 1.09 -20.85 14.08
N GLY A 142 -0.11 -20.72 14.64
CA GLY A 142 -1.16 -21.74 14.62
C GLY A 142 -0.96 -22.91 15.59
N THR A 143 0.14 -22.93 16.35
CA THR A 143 0.36 -23.90 17.43
C THR A 143 -0.32 -23.44 18.72
N SER A 144 -0.30 -24.27 19.77
CA SER A 144 -0.77 -23.87 21.10
C SER A 144 0.01 -22.70 21.70
N ASN A 145 1.26 -22.48 21.26
CA ASN A 145 2.11 -21.41 21.77
C ASN A 145 1.82 -20.05 21.11
N ASP A 146 1.23 -20.03 19.91
CA ASP A 146 0.81 -18.82 19.22
C ASP A 146 -0.33 -19.10 18.23
N ARG A 147 -1.52 -19.33 18.78
CA ARG A 147 -2.69 -19.77 18.01
C ARG A 147 -3.07 -18.81 16.88
N PHE A 148 -2.84 -17.50 17.05
CA PHE A 148 -3.29 -16.45 16.13
C PHE A 148 -2.14 -15.62 15.53
N ASN A 149 -0.93 -16.17 15.51
CA ASN A 149 0.24 -15.56 14.85
C ASN A 149 0.54 -14.12 15.30
N GLN A 150 0.56 -13.86 16.61
CA GLN A 150 0.83 -12.52 17.16
C GLN A 150 2.32 -12.29 17.45
N THR A 151 3.08 -13.36 17.73
CA THR A 151 4.45 -13.27 18.23
C THR A 151 5.42 -12.75 17.19
N ALA A 152 5.24 -13.14 15.93
CA ALA A 152 6.16 -12.79 14.85
C ALA A 152 6.18 -11.28 14.57
N THR A 153 5.02 -10.63 14.64
CA THR A 153 4.89 -9.18 14.46
C THR A 153 5.59 -8.41 15.56
N GLU A 154 5.38 -8.79 16.83
CA GLU A 154 6.10 -8.19 17.98
C GLU A 154 7.62 -8.30 17.82
N ARG A 155 8.12 -9.48 17.44
CA ARG A 155 9.55 -9.70 17.18
C ARG A 155 10.07 -8.81 16.05
N LEU A 156 9.33 -8.69 14.95
CA LEU A 156 9.73 -7.85 13.82
C LEU A 156 9.76 -6.37 14.20
N VAL A 157 8.69 -5.85 14.81
CA VAL A 157 8.61 -4.45 15.25
C VAL A 157 9.70 -4.13 16.26
N GLY A 158 10.00 -5.05 17.19
CA GLY A 158 11.11 -4.92 18.13
C GLY A 158 12.49 -4.92 17.48
N ARG A 159 12.70 -5.66 16.37
CA ARG A 159 13.95 -5.59 15.60
C ARG A 159 14.05 -4.29 14.80
N LEU A 160 12.95 -3.82 14.19
CA LEU A 160 12.96 -2.59 13.40
C LEU A 160 13.22 -1.36 14.27
N SER A 161 12.75 -1.35 15.52
CA SER A 161 12.99 -0.23 16.43
C SER A 161 14.47 -0.02 16.78
N THR A 162 15.32 -1.04 16.63
CA THR A 162 16.77 -0.90 16.86
C THR A 162 17.48 -0.16 15.73
N LEU A 163 16.84 -0.01 14.57
CA LEU A 163 17.36 0.77 13.44
C LEU A 163 17.15 2.28 13.61
N GLY A 164 16.33 2.69 14.58
CA GLY A 164 15.92 4.08 14.79
C GLY A 164 14.80 4.54 13.86
N GLY A 165 14.20 5.71 14.16
CA GLY A 165 13.21 6.35 13.29
C GLY A 165 11.80 5.73 13.25
N LEU A 166 11.56 4.67 14.04
CA LEU A 166 10.26 3.98 14.09
C LEU A 166 9.43 4.43 15.32
N ASP A 167 8.41 5.25 15.11
CA ASP A 167 7.44 5.59 16.17
C ASP A 167 6.42 4.45 16.33
N ARG A 168 6.31 3.90 17.55
CA ARG A 168 5.47 2.74 17.87
C ARG A 168 4.24 3.10 18.71
N MET A 169 3.92 4.37 18.92
CA MET A 169 2.80 4.74 19.78
C MET A 169 1.48 4.15 19.27
N LEU A 170 1.15 4.36 17.98
CA LEU A 170 -0.05 3.80 17.37
C LEU A 170 -0.03 2.27 17.32
N TYR A 171 1.14 1.66 17.12
CA TYR A 171 1.29 0.22 17.18
C TYR A 171 0.86 -0.32 18.55
N HIS A 172 1.38 0.25 19.64
CA HIS A 172 1.03 -0.17 21.00
C HIS A 172 -0.44 0.10 21.33
N HIS A 173 -1.00 1.21 20.85
CA HIS A 173 -2.43 1.51 20.98
C HIS A 173 -3.30 0.41 20.32
N PHE A 174 -3.01 0.07 19.06
CA PHE A 174 -3.80 -0.91 18.33
C PHE A 174 -3.56 -2.35 18.77
N VAL A 175 -2.35 -2.73 19.17
CA VAL A 175 -2.08 -4.05 19.77
C VAL A 175 -2.83 -4.21 21.09
N ARG A 176 -2.90 -3.17 21.92
CA ARG A 176 -3.70 -3.19 23.16
C ARG A 176 -5.18 -3.44 22.87
N ASP A 177 -5.73 -2.74 21.89
CA ASP A 177 -7.18 -2.76 21.63
C ASP A 177 -7.64 -3.97 20.82
N PHE A 178 -6.81 -4.44 19.88
CA PHE A 178 -7.18 -5.48 18.92
C PHE A 178 -6.43 -6.80 19.12
N GLY A 179 -5.37 -6.82 19.95
CA GLY A 179 -4.68 -8.04 20.33
C GLY A 179 -5.58 -9.03 21.05
N ILE A 180 -5.30 -10.33 20.86
CA ILE A 180 -6.01 -11.41 21.54
C ILE A 180 -5.22 -11.83 22.77
N THR A 181 -5.82 -11.65 23.93
CA THR A 181 -5.24 -12.09 25.21
C THR A 181 -5.30 -13.62 25.35
N GLU A 182 -4.54 -14.18 26.29
CA GLU A 182 -4.63 -15.61 26.64
C GLU A 182 -6.04 -16.00 27.08
N MET A 183 -6.67 -15.16 27.93
CA MET A 183 -8.06 -15.36 28.36
C MET A 183 -9.06 -15.37 27.19
N GLU A 184 -8.89 -14.48 26.22
CA GLU A 184 -9.72 -14.46 25.01
C GLU A 184 -9.46 -15.66 24.09
N THR A 185 -8.20 -16.10 24.00
CA THR A 185 -7.81 -17.30 23.25
C THR A 185 -8.53 -18.55 23.75
N LEU A 186 -8.74 -18.66 25.07
CA LEU A 186 -9.49 -19.76 25.71
C LEU A 186 -11.00 -19.70 25.45
N LYS A 187 -11.57 -18.52 25.19
CA LYS A 187 -13.01 -18.36 24.90
C LYS A 187 -13.39 -18.80 23.48
N VAL A 188 -12.46 -18.71 22.54
CA VAL A 188 -12.69 -19.12 21.16
C VAL A 188 -12.76 -20.64 21.08
N LYS A 189 -13.95 -21.17 20.76
CA LYS A 189 -14.21 -22.62 20.75
C LYS A 189 -13.30 -23.33 19.76
N GLN A 190 -12.92 -24.58 20.09
CA GLN A 190 -12.26 -25.44 19.11
C GLN A 190 -13.19 -25.65 17.89
N GLY A 191 -12.65 -25.47 16.69
CA GLY A 191 -13.39 -25.62 15.43
C GLY A 191 -14.15 -24.37 14.95
N GLU A 192 -14.19 -23.29 15.72
CA GLU A 192 -14.80 -22.01 15.29
C GLU A 192 -14.01 -21.36 14.14
N PHE A 193 -12.68 -21.47 14.19
CA PHE A 193 -11.79 -21.10 13.10
C PHE A 193 -11.25 -22.38 12.45
N LYS A 194 -11.60 -22.58 11.19
CA LYS A 194 -11.08 -23.65 10.34
C LYS A 194 -9.88 -23.12 9.56
N ARG A 195 -9.19 -24.01 8.85
CA ARG A 195 -8.04 -23.66 8.00
C ARG A 195 -8.32 -22.46 7.09
N ASP A 196 -9.51 -22.41 6.49
CA ASP A 196 -9.87 -21.37 5.51
C ASP A 196 -10.54 -20.15 6.15
N SER A 197 -10.60 -20.07 7.47
CA SER A 197 -11.13 -18.90 8.17
C SER A 197 -10.12 -17.75 8.16
N VAL A 198 -10.61 -16.50 8.12
CA VAL A 198 -9.77 -15.31 8.30
C VAL A 198 -9.18 -15.30 9.71
N GLN A 199 -7.87 -15.57 9.79
CA GLN A 199 -7.13 -15.72 11.04
C GLN A 199 -5.89 -14.83 11.14
N SER A 200 -5.48 -14.17 10.06
CA SER A 200 -4.39 -13.19 10.13
C SER A 200 -4.78 -12.06 11.07
N MET A 201 -3.84 -11.64 11.91
CA MET A 201 -4.04 -10.53 12.83
C MET A 201 -3.33 -9.27 12.38
N TYR A 202 -2.06 -9.39 12.01
CA TYR A 202 -1.21 -8.24 11.74
C TYR A 202 -0.42 -8.41 10.48
N ASN A 203 -0.39 -7.37 9.65
CA ASN A 203 0.55 -7.26 8.54
C ASN A 203 1.44 -6.03 8.76
N ILE A 204 2.61 -6.03 8.13
CA ILE A 204 3.53 -4.89 8.10
C ILE A 204 3.85 -4.56 6.64
N GLY A 205 3.75 -3.28 6.27
CA GLY A 205 4.07 -2.76 4.96
C GLY A 205 5.33 -1.91 4.99
N PHE A 206 6.15 -2.03 3.96
CA PHE A 206 7.37 -1.26 3.76
C PHE A 206 7.26 -0.51 2.44
N THR A 207 7.49 0.79 2.45
CA THR A 207 7.67 1.60 1.23
C THR A 207 9.14 2.00 1.15
N PHE A 208 9.76 1.71 0.01
CA PHE A 208 11.17 2.02 -0.21
C PHE A 208 11.27 3.39 -0.86
N GLU A 209 11.75 4.39 -0.13
CA GLU A 209 11.77 5.76 -0.63
C GLU A 209 12.79 5.93 -1.75
N ARG A 210 12.40 6.69 -2.77
CA ARG A 210 13.19 6.85 -4.00
C ARG A 210 13.91 8.20 -4.06
N VAL A 211 13.47 9.16 -3.28
CA VAL A 211 13.95 10.54 -3.30
C VAL A 211 14.69 10.83 -2.01
N GLY A 212 15.90 11.38 -2.12
CA GLY A 212 16.75 11.68 -0.98
C GLY A 212 17.62 10.49 -0.57
N ALA A 213 17.97 10.43 0.71
CA ALA A 213 18.64 9.27 1.28
C ALA A 213 17.69 8.07 1.30
N ALA A 214 18.25 6.86 1.18
CA ALA A 214 17.46 5.65 1.30
C ALA A 214 16.79 5.59 2.68
N SER A 215 15.49 5.29 2.70
CA SER A 215 14.70 5.18 3.91
C SER A 215 13.52 4.24 3.67
N VAL A 216 13.05 3.60 4.74
CA VAL A 216 11.94 2.66 4.69
C VAL A 216 10.77 3.19 5.52
N ASP A 217 9.73 3.64 4.83
CA ASP A 217 8.46 4.02 5.45
C ASP A 217 7.69 2.77 5.85
N THR A 218 7.40 2.62 7.14
CA THR A 218 6.77 1.42 7.69
C THR A 218 5.29 1.68 8.04
N LYS A 219 4.43 0.73 7.70
CA LYS A 219 3.00 0.73 8.00
C LYS A 219 2.61 -0.53 8.75
N GLY A 220 1.68 -0.40 9.69
CA GLY A 220 1.09 -1.55 10.36
C GLY A 220 -0.36 -1.71 9.96
N TYR A 221 -0.84 -2.95 10.03
CA TYR A 221 -2.19 -3.34 9.70
C TYR A 221 -2.72 -4.24 10.81
N VAL A 222 -4.01 -4.15 11.14
CA VAL A 222 -4.66 -5.09 12.06
C VAL A 222 -6.07 -5.46 11.61
N PHE A 223 -6.36 -6.75 11.58
CA PHE A 223 -7.66 -7.32 11.23
C PHE A 223 -8.57 -7.43 12.46
N LEU A 224 -9.84 -7.08 12.30
CA LEU A 224 -10.77 -6.93 13.44
C LEU A 224 -11.51 -8.22 13.81
N ARG A 225 -11.58 -9.18 12.88
CA ARG A 225 -12.44 -10.37 13.00
C ARG A 225 -12.14 -11.21 14.24
N LEU A 226 -10.87 -11.48 14.51
CA LEU A 226 -10.50 -12.29 15.65
C LEU A 226 -10.88 -11.61 16.96
N LYS A 227 -10.69 -10.28 17.07
CA LYS A 227 -11.04 -9.55 18.27
C LYS A 227 -12.55 -9.48 18.49
N GLU A 228 -13.31 -9.24 17.43
CA GLU A 228 -14.78 -9.29 17.47
C GLU A 228 -15.26 -10.63 18.05
N LYS A 229 -14.73 -11.73 17.51
CA LYS A 229 -15.12 -13.07 17.91
C LYS A 229 -14.70 -13.43 19.33
N ALA A 230 -13.48 -13.09 19.73
CA ALA A 230 -12.96 -13.47 21.03
C ALA A 230 -13.53 -12.62 22.18
N SER A 231 -13.82 -11.34 21.92
CA SER A 231 -14.41 -10.42 22.89
C SER A 231 -15.95 -10.44 22.93
N GLY A 232 -16.59 -10.85 21.83
CA GLY A 232 -18.04 -10.75 21.63
C GLY A 232 -18.53 -9.32 21.33
N MET A 233 -17.62 -8.36 21.16
CA MET A 233 -17.97 -6.98 20.83
C MET A 233 -18.03 -6.79 19.31
N PRO A 234 -19.09 -6.16 18.77
CA PRO A 234 -19.19 -5.86 17.34
C PRO A 234 -18.02 -4.99 16.84
N MET A 235 -17.54 -5.25 15.61
CA MET A 235 -16.39 -4.55 15.01
C MET A 235 -16.53 -3.03 15.02
N GLN A 236 -17.71 -2.51 14.69
CA GLN A 236 -17.97 -1.08 14.64
C GLN A 236 -17.78 -0.42 16.01
N ARG A 237 -18.13 -1.12 17.09
CA ARG A 237 -17.93 -0.63 18.45
C ARG A 237 -16.45 -0.67 18.83
N LEU A 238 -15.77 -1.79 18.55
CA LEU A 238 -14.32 -1.93 18.78
C LEU A 238 -13.53 -0.80 18.09
N LEU A 239 -13.84 -0.53 16.82
CA LEU A 239 -13.19 0.51 16.04
C LEU A 239 -13.53 1.92 16.57
N ARG A 240 -14.81 2.18 16.87
CA ARG A 240 -15.27 3.47 17.41
C ARG A 240 -14.58 3.81 18.73
N ASP A 241 -14.57 2.87 19.67
CA ASP A 241 -14.00 3.07 21.00
C ASP A 241 -12.48 3.31 20.90
N SER A 242 -11.77 2.51 20.10
CA SER A 242 -10.32 2.65 19.88
C SER A 242 -9.94 3.98 19.23
N LEU A 243 -10.63 4.39 18.16
CA LEU A 243 -10.32 5.63 17.44
C LEU A 243 -10.71 6.88 18.23
N ASN A 244 -11.81 6.85 18.98
CA ASN A 244 -12.19 7.96 19.86
C ASN A 244 -11.19 8.14 20.99
N GLN A 245 -10.73 7.04 21.60
CA GLN A 245 -9.67 7.12 22.60
C GLN A 245 -8.39 7.70 22.01
N LEU A 246 -7.98 7.24 20.82
CA LEU A 246 -6.79 7.73 20.14
C LEU A 246 -6.88 9.23 19.80
N ASN A 247 -8.06 9.70 19.38
CA ASN A 247 -8.28 11.11 19.10
C ASN A 247 -8.07 11.99 20.34
N VAL A 248 -8.48 11.51 21.52
CA VAL A 248 -8.25 12.21 22.80
C VAL A 248 -6.78 12.12 23.23
N THR A 249 -6.18 10.93 23.20
CA THR A 249 -4.81 10.73 23.72
C THR A 249 -3.72 11.31 22.83
N ALA A 250 -3.98 11.44 21.53
CA ALA A 250 -3.03 11.95 20.54
C ALA A 250 -3.46 13.27 19.89
N GLU A 251 -4.51 13.92 20.41
CA GLU A 251 -5.04 15.22 19.93
C GLU A 251 -5.23 15.30 18.41
N ARG A 252 -5.70 14.22 17.79
CA ARG A 252 -5.71 14.08 16.32
C ARG A 252 -6.71 15.00 15.63
N ARG A 253 -7.80 15.38 16.31
CA ARG A 253 -8.89 16.23 15.80
C ARG A 253 -9.49 15.67 14.50
N ASP A 254 -9.77 14.36 14.47
CA ASP A 254 -10.31 13.64 13.30
C ASP A 254 -11.63 12.92 13.58
N SER A 255 -12.33 13.29 14.67
CA SER A 255 -13.60 12.68 15.10
C SER A 255 -14.70 12.69 14.05
N GLU A 256 -14.83 13.77 13.26
CA GLU A 256 -15.86 13.85 12.23
C GLU A 256 -15.63 12.84 11.10
N ALA A 257 -14.38 12.72 10.63
CA ALA A 257 -14.02 11.72 9.62
C ALA A 257 -14.19 10.29 10.15
N VAL A 258 -13.80 10.03 11.41
CA VAL A 258 -14.05 8.74 12.07
C VAL A 258 -15.54 8.40 12.11
N GLN A 259 -16.38 9.35 12.51
CA GLN A 259 -17.83 9.15 12.59
C GLN A 259 -18.41 8.80 11.22
N LYS A 260 -18.09 9.59 10.18
CA LYS A 260 -18.55 9.35 8.79
C LYS A 260 -18.16 7.98 8.27
N VAL A 261 -16.91 7.56 8.52
CA VAL A 261 -16.41 6.24 8.09
C VAL A 261 -17.17 5.12 8.78
N ILE A 262 -17.32 5.17 10.10
CA ILE A 262 -17.99 4.10 10.85
C ILE A 262 -19.47 4.02 10.48
N GLU A 263 -20.18 5.15 10.38
CA GLU A 263 -21.59 5.19 9.98
C GLU A 263 -21.80 4.60 8.58
N TYR A 264 -21.02 5.04 7.59
CA TYR A 264 -21.14 4.50 6.24
C TYR A 264 -20.83 3.00 6.18
N MET A 265 -19.78 2.55 6.87
CA MET A 265 -19.42 1.13 6.92
C MET A 265 -20.48 0.28 7.62
N GLU A 266 -21.16 0.82 8.64
CA GLU A 266 -22.26 0.14 9.34
C GLU A 266 -23.52 0.06 8.47
N GLU A 267 -23.96 1.17 7.87
CA GLU A 267 -25.13 1.22 6.98
C GLU A 267 -24.94 0.37 5.71
N GLY A 268 -23.74 0.40 5.14
CA GLY A 268 -23.41 -0.25 3.87
C GLY A 268 -23.00 -1.72 3.98
N GLY A 269 -23.03 -2.30 5.18
CA GLY A 269 -22.57 -3.68 5.44
C GLY A 269 -21.06 -3.89 5.24
N GLY A 270 -20.27 -2.83 5.34
CA GLY A 270 -18.82 -2.85 5.16
C GLY A 270 -18.04 -3.51 6.30
N PHE A 271 -18.66 -3.68 7.48
CA PHE A 271 -18.09 -4.46 8.58
C PHE A 271 -18.34 -5.96 8.39
N ASN A 272 -17.31 -6.70 8.03
CA ASN A 272 -17.34 -8.15 7.90
C ASN A 272 -15.97 -8.76 8.23
N GLU A 273 -15.82 -10.07 8.02
CA GLU A 273 -14.60 -10.81 8.41
C GLU A 273 -13.31 -10.32 7.75
N TYR A 274 -13.39 -9.56 6.65
CA TYR A 274 -12.25 -8.97 5.95
C TYR A 274 -12.00 -7.51 6.30
N THR A 275 -12.70 -6.93 7.28
CA THR A 275 -12.46 -5.56 7.73
C THR A 275 -11.16 -5.47 8.55
N TYR A 276 -10.31 -4.53 8.17
CA TYR A 276 -9.05 -4.23 8.86
C TYR A 276 -8.77 -2.73 8.86
N LEU A 277 -7.81 -2.29 9.67
CA LEU A 277 -7.27 -0.95 9.60
C LEU A 277 -5.75 -0.95 9.36
N ALA A 278 -5.22 0.19 8.97
CA ALA A 278 -3.80 0.44 8.86
C ALA A 278 -3.39 1.80 9.44
N TRP A 279 -2.12 1.93 9.82
CA TRP A 279 -1.51 3.16 10.28
C TRP A 279 -0.04 3.28 9.84
N ASP A 280 0.51 4.49 9.91
CA ASP A 280 1.93 4.77 9.65
C ASP A 280 2.73 4.73 10.98
N PHE A 281 3.94 4.18 10.97
CA PHE A 281 4.89 4.20 12.12
C PHE A 281 5.65 5.54 12.21
N VAL A 282 4.88 6.61 12.32
CA VAL A 282 5.36 7.99 12.47
C VAL A 282 4.63 8.65 13.65
N ASP A 283 5.04 9.87 13.98
CA ASP A 283 4.38 10.71 14.98
C ASP A 283 2.85 10.67 14.80
N SER A 284 2.15 10.48 15.91
CA SER A 284 0.70 10.29 15.98
C SER A 284 -0.10 11.43 15.36
N VAL A 285 0.41 12.66 15.41
CA VAL A 285 -0.23 13.84 14.81
C VAL A 285 -0.03 13.93 13.30
N LYS A 286 0.83 13.05 12.74
CA LYS A 286 1.10 12.95 11.30
C LYS A 286 0.57 11.64 10.70
N SER A 287 0.44 10.59 11.51
CA SER A 287 0.05 9.27 11.06
C SER A 287 -1.37 9.25 10.50
N ARG A 288 -1.55 8.61 9.35
CA ARG A 288 -2.86 8.45 8.70
C ARG A 288 -3.43 7.11 9.10
N ILE A 289 -4.73 7.10 9.42
CA ILE A 289 -5.45 5.86 9.71
C ILE A 289 -6.24 5.49 8.46
N LYS A 290 -6.21 4.23 8.07
CA LYS A 290 -6.99 3.73 6.92
C LYS A 290 -7.90 2.63 7.37
N VAL A 291 -9.21 2.77 7.16
CA VAL A 291 -10.18 1.71 7.45
C VAL A 291 -10.55 1.03 6.14
N TYR A 292 -10.34 -0.28 6.06
CA TYR A 292 -10.54 -1.07 4.85
C TYR A 292 -11.84 -1.85 4.90
N GLY A 293 -12.55 -1.87 3.78
CA GLY A 293 -13.74 -2.68 3.57
C GLY A 293 -13.57 -3.59 2.35
N VAL A 294 -14.27 -4.72 2.39
CA VAL A 294 -14.32 -5.70 1.29
C VAL A 294 -15.76 -6.16 1.12
N LEU A 295 -16.28 -6.24 -0.10
CA LEU A 295 -17.61 -6.78 -0.39
C LEU A 295 -17.61 -7.64 -1.63
N GLY A 296 -18.44 -8.67 -1.64
CA GLY A 296 -18.76 -9.47 -2.83
C GLY A 296 -19.76 -8.79 -3.77
N ASP A 297 -19.60 -7.50 -4.03
CA ASP A 297 -20.45 -6.73 -4.95
C ASP A 297 -19.57 -5.83 -5.85
N LEU A 298 -19.12 -6.39 -6.97
CA LEU A 298 -18.31 -5.69 -7.97
C LEU A 298 -19.19 -5.20 -9.12
N ARG A 299 -19.94 -4.12 -8.89
CA ARG A 299 -20.70 -3.38 -9.90
C ARG A 299 -20.30 -1.91 -9.91
N MET A 300 -20.38 -1.25 -11.06
CA MET A 300 -19.99 0.16 -11.17
C MET A 300 -20.84 1.07 -10.27
N GLU A 301 -22.11 0.73 -10.04
CA GLU A 301 -22.99 1.42 -9.11
C GLU A 301 -22.44 1.35 -7.68
N LYS A 302 -22.02 0.16 -7.24
CA LYS A 302 -21.44 -0.03 -5.90
C LYS A 302 -20.08 0.63 -5.78
N VAL A 303 -19.26 0.61 -6.84
CA VAL A 303 -17.99 1.34 -6.91
C VAL A 303 -18.21 2.84 -6.70
N LYS A 304 -19.19 3.44 -7.40
CA LYS A 304 -19.56 4.85 -7.24
C LYS A 304 -20.07 5.14 -5.83
N GLU A 305 -20.91 4.26 -5.29
CA GLU A 305 -21.46 4.39 -3.94
C GLU A 305 -20.35 4.41 -2.89
N VAL A 306 -19.43 3.43 -2.93
CA VAL A 306 -18.27 3.35 -2.02
C VAL A 306 -17.35 4.56 -2.18
N TRP A 307 -17.01 4.93 -3.42
CA TRP A 307 -16.13 6.08 -3.66
C TRP A 307 -16.69 7.39 -3.09
N THR A 308 -18.01 7.58 -3.16
CA THR A 308 -18.68 8.79 -2.67
C THR A 308 -19.23 8.63 -1.25
N MET A 309 -19.02 7.50 -0.60
CA MET A 309 -19.64 7.14 0.69
C MET A 309 -21.16 7.32 0.72
N GLY A 310 -21.85 6.85 -0.33
CA GLY A 310 -23.29 7.05 -0.50
C GLY A 310 -23.67 8.51 -0.79
N GLY A 311 -22.76 9.27 -1.40
CA GLY A 311 -22.92 10.70 -1.64
C GLY A 311 -22.60 11.60 -0.44
N ARG A 312 -21.95 11.11 0.63
CA ARG A 312 -21.43 11.96 1.70
C ARG A 312 -20.25 12.82 1.23
N LEU A 313 -19.39 12.25 0.37
CA LEU A 313 -18.28 12.96 -0.27
C LEU A 313 -18.74 13.58 -1.59
N LYS A 314 -18.68 14.90 -1.69
CA LYS A 314 -19.19 15.67 -2.86
C LYS A 314 -18.22 16.73 -3.37
N ASP A 315 -17.03 16.84 -2.81
CA ASP A 315 -16.07 17.85 -3.22
C ASP A 315 -15.55 17.60 -4.65
N SER A 316 -14.90 18.61 -5.21
CA SER A 316 -14.38 18.56 -6.58
C SER A 316 -13.35 17.45 -6.78
N ALA A 317 -12.53 17.16 -5.77
CA ALA A 317 -11.52 16.12 -5.86
C ALA A 317 -12.16 14.74 -5.89
N THR A 318 -13.17 14.49 -5.04
CA THR A 318 -13.95 13.25 -5.08
C THR A 318 -14.59 13.04 -6.47
N THR A 319 -15.19 14.09 -7.04
CA THR A 319 -15.83 14.02 -8.37
C THR A 319 -14.81 13.72 -9.48
N GLN A 320 -13.67 14.40 -9.48
CA GLN A 320 -12.59 14.16 -10.46
C GLN A 320 -11.99 12.77 -10.32
N GLY A 321 -11.76 12.32 -9.08
CA GLY A 321 -11.29 10.97 -8.79
C GLY A 321 -12.25 9.89 -9.27
N LEU A 322 -13.56 10.09 -9.11
CA LEU A 322 -14.57 9.15 -9.59
C LEU A 322 -14.56 9.01 -11.12
N GLU A 323 -14.31 10.10 -11.85
CA GLU A 323 -14.17 10.04 -13.31
C GLU A 323 -12.94 9.22 -13.74
N LEU A 324 -11.84 9.30 -13.00
CA LEU A 324 -10.67 8.44 -13.22
C LEU A 324 -10.97 6.97 -12.93
N VAL A 325 -11.73 6.69 -11.85
CA VAL A 325 -12.20 5.33 -11.55
C VAL A 325 -13.07 4.79 -12.68
N ARG A 326 -14.05 5.57 -13.17
CA ARG A 326 -14.92 5.19 -14.28
C ARG A 326 -14.11 4.86 -15.53
N ARG A 327 -13.13 5.70 -15.87
CA ARG A 327 -12.24 5.48 -17.01
C ARG A 327 -11.45 4.17 -16.88
N LEU A 328 -10.84 3.91 -15.72
CA LEU A 328 -10.11 2.65 -15.49
C LEU A 328 -11.05 1.44 -15.58
N TRP A 329 -12.23 1.53 -14.98
CA TRP A 329 -13.26 0.49 -15.03
C TRP A 329 -13.66 0.16 -16.47
N GLU A 330 -13.95 1.18 -17.29
CA GLU A 330 -14.34 0.99 -18.70
C GLU A 330 -13.25 0.31 -19.53
N LEU A 331 -11.98 0.65 -19.29
CA LEU A 331 -10.87 -0.02 -19.96
C LEU A 331 -10.75 -1.49 -19.53
N LEU A 332 -11.03 -1.82 -18.27
CA LEU A 332 -11.01 -3.18 -17.75
C LEU A 332 -12.19 -4.02 -18.26
N GLU A 333 -13.34 -3.41 -18.56
CA GLU A 333 -14.54 -4.10 -19.08
C GLU A 333 -14.58 -4.17 -20.63
N GLY A 334 -13.99 -3.20 -21.32
CA GLY A 334 -14.24 -2.88 -22.73
C GLY A 334 -13.81 -3.88 -23.81
N ASN A 335 -13.30 -5.07 -23.48
CA ASN A 335 -12.75 -6.03 -24.46
C ASN A 335 -13.44 -7.41 -24.49
N GLY A 336 -14.69 -7.52 -24.01
CA GLY A 336 -15.46 -8.76 -24.21
C GLY A 336 -14.99 -9.97 -23.39
N GLN A 337 -14.16 -9.76 -22.36
CA GLN A 337 -13.87 -10.79 -21.35
C GLN A 337 -14.97 -10.91 -20.28
N GLN A 338 -16.24 -10.74 -20.67
CA GLN A 338 -17.43 -11.01 -19.83
C GLN A 338 -17.56 -12.50 -19.40
N GLY A 339 -16.54 -13.33 -19.61
CA GLY A 339 -16.59 -14.78 -19.38
C GLY A 339 -15.36 -15.40 -18.71
N GLN A 340 -14.30 -14.63 -18.42
CA GLN A 340 -13.18 -15.09 -17.58
C GLN A 340 -13.27 -14.41 -16.22
N HIS A 341 -14.40 -14.61 -15.55
CA HIS A 341 -14.49 -14.24 -14.14
C HIS A 341 -13.59 -15.20 -13.34
N PRO A 342 -12.78 -14.69 -12.40
CA PRO A 342 -12.02 -15.56 -11.51
C PRO A 342 -12.93 -16.61 -10.86
N SER A 343 -12.37 -17.78 -10.54
CA SER A 343 -13.09 -18.89 -9.89
C SER A 343 -13.70 -18.52 -8.52
N LYS A 344 -13.31 -17.37 -7.96
CA LYS A 344 -13.89 -16.75 -6.77
C LYS A 344 -14.71 -15.54 -7.19
N ALA A 345 -15.88 -15.36 -6.56
CA ALA A 345 -16.76 -14.22 -6.82
C ALA A 345 -15.94 -12.90 -6.75
N PRO A 346 -16.07 -12.00 -7.73
CA PRO A 346 -15.27 -10.80 -7.77
C PRO A 346 -15.57 -9.93 -6.55
N ILE A 347 -14.55 -9.62 -5.76
CA ILE A 347 -14.66 -8.76 -4.58
C ILE A 347 -14.21 -7.32 -4.89
N LEU A 348 -14.94 -6.37 -4.34
CA LEU A 348 -14.56 -4.96 -4.30
C LEU A 348 -13.89 -4.68 -2.96
N MET A 349 -12.71 -4.06 -2.99
CA MET A 349 -12.01 -3.59 -1.79
C MET A 349 -11.79 -2.08 -1.86
N TRP A 350 -11.85 -1.42 -0.72
CA TRP A 350 -11.59 0.01 -0.59
C TRP A 350 -10.94 0.33 0.76
N ASN A 351 -10.38 1.53 0.89
CA ASN A 351 -10.18 2.14 2.19
C ASN A 351 -10.62 3.60 2.23
N TYR A 352 -10.85 4.07 3.44
CA TYR A 352 -11.01 5.48 3.77
C TYR A 352 -9.82 5.92 4.62
N GLU A 353 -9.03 6.85 4.08
CA GLU A 353 -7.90 7.45 4.77
C GLU A 353 -8.35 8.65 5.61
N ILE A 354 -8.25 8.49 6.93
CA ILE A 354 -8.53 9.49 7.95
C ILE A 354 -7.20 10.20 8.28
N ARG A 355 -7.20 11.53 8.14
CA ARG A 355 -6.04 12.37 8.42
C ARG A 355 -6.31 13.23 9.66
N PRO A 356 -5.30 13.44 10.52
CA PRO A 356 -5.41 14.40 11.62
C PRO A 356 -5.88 15.79 11.14
N GLY A 357 -6.81 16.39 11.87
CA GLY A 357 -7.35 17.72 11.59
C GLY A 357 -8.18 17.83 10.31
N ARG A 358 -8.67 16.71 9.75
CA ARG A 358 -9.52 16.69 8.55
C ARG A 358 -10.85 16.00 8.85
N ASP A 359 -11.93 16.65 8.45
CA ASP A 359 -13.29 16.16 8.66
C ASP A 359 -13.77 15.23 7.55
N GLU A 360 -13.11 15.24 6.39
CA GLU A 360 -13.42 14.38 5.25
C GLU A 360 -12.34 13.31 5.07
N PRO A 361 -12.70 12.01 5.05
CA PRO A 361 -11.78 10.96 4.68
C PRO A 361 -11.51 10.95 3.17
N ILE A 362 -10.38 10.37 2.77
CA ILE A 362 -10.01 10.22 1.35
C ILE A 362 -10.25 8.78 0.91
N PRO A 363 -11.11 8.53 -0.10
CA PRO A 363 -11.37 7.19 -0.59
C PRO A 363 -10.20 6.67 -1.45
N LYS A 364 -9.95 5.36 -1.36
CA LYS A 364 -9.09 4.61 -2.27
C LYS A 364 -9.78 3.31 -2.67
N LEU A 365 -9.86 3.04 -3.96
CA LEU A 365 -10.49 1.83 -4.50
C LEU A 365 -9.44 0.79 -4.89
N TYR A 366 -9.80 -0.50 -4.86
CA TYR A 366 -9.01 -1.63 -5.31
C TYR A 366 -9.87 -2.51 -6.21
N LEU A 367 -9.44 -2.70 -7.46
CA LEU A 367 -10.11 -3.55 -8.44
C LEU A 367 -9.33 -4.86 -8.62
N PRO A 368 -10.01 -6.01 -8.58
CA PRO A 368 -9.36 -7.30 -8.72
C PRO A 368 -8.90 -7.53 -10.15
N LEU A 369 -7.65 -7.96 -10.30
CA LEU A 369 -7.05 -8.32 -11.59
C LEU A 369 -6.74 -9.82 -11.69
N LEU A 370 -6.62 -10.50 -10.55
CA LEU A 370 -6.30 -11.92 -10.51
C LEU A 370 -7.35 -12.74 -11.30
N GLY A 371 -6.87 -13.66 -12.12
CA GLY A 371 -7.70 -14.49 -13.00
C GLY A 371 -8.00 -13.86 -14.36
N ARG A 372 -7.68 -12.57 -14.57
CA ARG A 372 -7.72 -11.95 -15.89
C ARG A 372 -6.38 -12.16 -16.61
N ASN A 373 -6.42 -12.27 -17.94
CA ASN A 373 -5.22 -12.45 -18.74
C ASN A 373 -4.19 -11.31 -18.52
N ASP A 374 -2.95 -11.66 -18.22
CA ASP A 374 -1.93 -10.69 -17.80
C ASP A 374 -1.47 -9.77 -18.96
N MET A 375 -1.43 -10.25 -20.20
CA MET A 375 -1.17 -9.40 -21.38
C MET A 375 -2.30 -8.38 -21.59
N PHE A 376 -3.56 -8.79 -21.45
CA PHE A 376 -4.70 -7.89 -21.52
C PHE A 376 -4.61 -6.81 -20.42
N VAL A 377 -4.40 -7.23 -19.17
CA VAL A 377 -4.25 -6.31 -18.03
C VAL A 377 -3.09 -5.34 -18.27
N ALA A 378 -1.94 -5.83 -18.72
CA ALA A 378 -0.78 -4.98 -18.98
C ALA A 378 -1.03 -3.92 -20.06
N LYS A 379 -1.64 -4.29 -21.19
CA LYS A 379 -2.03 -3.35 -22.25
C LYS A 379 -3.09 -2.35 -21.77
N THR A 380 -4.04 -2.79 -20.94
CA THR A 380 -5.08 -1.94 -20.37
C THR A 380 -4.49 -0.90 -19.42
N LEU A 381 -3.60 -1.30 -18.51
CA LEU A 381 -2.92 -0.37 -17.61
C LEU A 381 -2.01 0.60 -18.37
N ALA A 382 -1.32 0.13 -19.42
CA ALA A 382 -0.54 1.00 -20.30
C ALA A 382 -1.41 2.08 -20.97
N ARG A 383 -2.58 1.71 -21.51
CA ARG A 383 -3.56 2.68 -22.06
C ARG A 383 -4.08 3.64 -21.00
N PHE A 384 -4.29 3.15 -19.78
CA PHE A 384 -4.72 4.01 -18.68
C PHE A 384 -3.64 5.04 -18.33
N PHE A 385 -2.38 4.63 -18.19
CA PHE A 385 -1.24 5.53 -17.97
C PHE A 385 -1.08 6.56 -19.09
N ASP A 386 -1.24 6.16 -20.35
CA ASP A 386 -1.23 7.09 -21.49
C ASP A 386 -2.34 8.15 -21.37
N SER A 387 -3.54 7.73 -20.96
CA SER A 387 -4.67 8.65 -20.71
C SER A 387 -4.45 9.63 -19.56
N LEU A 388 -3.47 9.37 -18.69
CA LEU A 388 -3.02 10.27 -17.62
C LEU A 388 -1.87 11.18 -18.06
N GLY A 389 -1.34 11.00 -19.27
CA GLY A 389 -0.14 11.69 -19.76
C GLY A 389 1.18 11.08 -19.28
N TRP A 390 1.15 9.87 -18.70
CA TRP A 390 2.33 9.16 -18.20
C TRP A 390 2.97 8.34 -19.33
N ALA A 391 3.48 9.05 -20.33
CA ALA A 391 3.86 8.47 -21.62
C ALA A 391 5.04 7.48 -21.53
N ASP A 392 5.99 7.70 -20.61
CA ASP A 392 7.11 6.78 -20.39
C ASP A 392 6.60 5.47 -19.78
N GLU A 393 5.80 5.56 -18.73
CA GLU A 393 5.17 4.42 -18.07
C GLU A 393 4.30 3.63 -19.05
N ALA A 394 3.47 4.32 -19.85
CA ALA A 394 2.64 3.69 -20.86
C ALA A 394 3.44 2.88 -21.89
N ARG A 395 4.55 3.44 -22.40
CA ARG A 395 5.40 2.76 -23.38
C ARG A 395 6.11 1.55 -22.80
N SER A 396 6.62 1.65 -21.57
CA SER A 396 7.46 0.60 -21.00
C SER A 396 6.69 -0.49 -20.24
N TYR A 397 5.44 -0.25 -19.83
CA TYR A 397 4.75 -1.10 -18.85
C TYR A 397 4.68 -2.58 -19.25
N VAL A 398 4.28 -2.89 -20.48
CA VAL A 398 4.16 -4.29 -20.95
C VAL A 398 5.52 -5.01 -20.92
N ALA A 399 6.57 -4.35 -21.43
CA ALA A 399 7.93 -4.89 -21.40
C ALA A 399 8.45 -5.05 -19.96
N ASN A 400 8.11 -4.12 -19.07
CA ASN A 400 8.46 -4.21 -17.65
C ASN A 400 7.80 -5.42 -16.98
N VAL A 401 6.51 -5.69 -17.25
CA VAL A 401 5.84 -6.89 -16.72
C VAL A 401 6.52 -8.17 -17.20
N GLN A 402 6.85 -8.25 -18.51
CA GLN A 402 7.60 -9.39 -19.05
C GLN A 402 8.98 -9.53 -18.39
N TYR A 403 9.66 -8.42 -18.11
CA TYR A 403 10.95 -8.43 -17.43
C TYR A 403 10.84 -8.92 -15.98
N LEU A 404 9.80 -8.52 -15.25
CA LEU A 404 9.54 -8.99 -13.89
C LEU A 404 9.37 -10.52 -13.84
N PHE A 405 8.68 -11.08 -14.83
CA PHE A 405 8.33 -12.50 -14.94
C PHE A 405 8.84 -13.10 -16.26
N PRO A 406 10.16 -13.28 -16.42
CA PRO A 406 10.77 -13.62 -17.71
C PRO A 406 10.41 -15.01 -18.22
N ASP A 407 10.00 -15.92 -17.32
CA ASP A 407 9.67 -17.31 -17.64
C ASP A 407 8.17 -17.50 -17.91
N GLU A 408 7.36 -16.43 -17.79
CA GLU A 408 5.91 -16.47 -18.01
C GLU A 408 5.56 -15.98 -19.42
N ASP A 409 4.65 -16.69 -20.07
CA ASP A 409 3.95 -16.20 -21.26
C ASP A 409 2.74 -15.37 -20.83
N LEU A 410 2.84 -14.04 -20.96
CA LEU A 410 1.77 -13.13 -20.58
C LEU A 410 0.46 -13.35 -21.35
N GLU A 411 0.52 -13.94 -22.56
CA GLU A 411 -0.68 -14.26 -23.33
C GLU A 411 -1.43 -15.47 -22.78
N GLN A 412 -0.78 -16.30 -21.97
CA GLN A 412 -1.37 -17.49 -21.35
C GLN A 412 -1.51 -17.38 -19.82
N SER A 413 -0.84 -16.42 -19.19
CA SER A 413 -0.88 -16.21 -17.74
C SER A 413 -2.07 -15.34 -17.32
N ALA A 414 -2.55 -15.58 -16.11
CA ALA A 414 -3.63 -14.83 -15.47
C ALA A 414 -3.42 -14.69 -13.95
N ARG A 415 -2.16 -14.81 -13.51
CA ARG A 415 -1.79 -14.92 -12.09
C ARG A 415 -0.96 -13.74 -11.61
N LEU A 416 -0.37 -12.95 -12.50
CA LEU A 416 0.72 -12.03 -12.16
C LEU A 416 0.21 -10.71 -11.58
N HIS A 417 -0.91 -10.19 -12.06
CA HIS A 417 -1.57 -9.02 -11.48
C HIS A 417 -2.64 -9.44 -10.47
N SER A 418 -2.47 -9.04 -9.21
CA SER A 418 -3.46 -9.30 -8.15
C SER A 418 -4.53 -8.20 -8.11
N TRP A 419 -4.08 -6.95 -8.03
CA TRP A 419 -4.92 -5.78 -7.81
C TRP A 419 -4.38 -4.56 -8.52
N VAL A 420 -5.27 -3.65 -8.92
CA VAL A 420 -4.94 -2.24 -9.15
C VAL A 420 -5.73 -1.39 -8.18
N SER A 421 -5.05 -0.42 -7.57
CA SER A 421 -5.70 0.53 -6.67
C SER A 421 -5.57 1.95 -7.18
N LEU A 422 -6.59 2.77 -6.95
CA LEU A 422 -6.63 4.16 -7.38
C LEU A 422 -7.06 5.06 -6.22
N ALA A 423 -6.29 6.13 -6.01
CA ALA A 423 -6.67 7.27 -5.17
C ALA A 423 -6.42 8.58 -5.92
N TYR A 424 -7.12 9.63 -5.53
CA TYR A 424 -6.93 10.97 -6.09
C TYR A 424 -7.02 12.02 -4.99
N THR A 425 -6.15 13.02 -5.06
CA THR A 425 -6.29 14.26 -4.29
C THR A 425 -5.89 15.44 -5.17
N SER A 426 -6.49 16.61 -4.96
CA SER A 426 -6.10 17.81 -5.73
C SER A 426 -4.65 18.23 -5.52
N GLN A 427 -4.07 17.89 -4.36
CA GLN A 427 -2.71 18.30 -3.99
C GLN A 427 -1.65 17.44 -4.66
N ALA A 428 -1.87 16.13 -4.75
CA ALA A 428 -0.85 15.17 -5.15
C ALA A 428 -1.22 14.37 -6.41
N GLY A 429 -2.36 14.69 -7.03
CA GLY A 429 -2.78 14.10 -8.30
C GLY A 429 -3.23 12.65 -8.16
N VAL A 430 -3.00 11.89 -9.24
CA VAL A 430 -3.43 10.49 -9.38
C VAL A 430 -2.40 9.56 -8.74
N TYR A 431 -2.90 8.62 -7.93
CA TYR A 431 -2.11 7.55 -7.33
C TYR A 431 -2.61 6.20 -7.82
N VAL A 432 -1.77 5.49 -8.58
CA VAL A 432 -2.09 4.12 -9.05
C VAL A 432 -1.10 3.15 -8.42
N SER A 433 -1.57 2.17 -7.66
CA SER A 433 -0.70 1.08 -7.19
C SER A 433 -1.11 -0.23 -7.83
N VAL A 434 -0.14 -0.94 -8.42
CA VAL A 434 -0.34 -2.29 -8.98
C VAL A 434 0.33 -3.31 -8.07
N TYR A 435 -0.41 -4.33 -7.68
CA TYR A 435 0.01 -5.40 -6.79
C TYR A 435 0.24 -6.67 -7.61
N TYR A 436 1.39 -7.32 -7.40
CA TYR A 436 1.83 -8.45 -8.19
C TYR A 436 1.87 -9.74 -7.38
N HIS A 437 1.76 -10.88 -8.06
CA HIS A 437 2.12 -12.16 -7.48
C HIS A 437 3.60 -12.15 -7.10
N SER A 438 3.87 -12.40 -5.82
CA SER A 438 5.14 -12.05 -5.18
C SER A 438 6.05 -13.24 -4.92
N SER A 439 5.92 -14.27 -5.76
CA SER A 439 6.75 -15.46 -5.79
C SER A 439 7.01 -15.84 -7.25
N LEU A 440 8.25 -16.18 -7.56
CA LEU A 440 8.61 -16.73 -8.87
C LEU A 440 8.33 -18.24 -8.98
N ALA A 441 8.04 -18.90 -7.85
CA ALA A 441 7.65 -20.31 -7.83
C ALA A 441 6.23 -20.55 -8.37
#